data_AF-S7RWG4-F1
#
_entry.id   AF-S7RWG4-F1
#
_cell.length_a   1.000
_cell.length_b   1.000
_cell.length_c   1.000
_cell.angle_alpha   90.00
_cell.angle_beta   90.00
_cell.angle_gamma   90.00
#
_symmetry.space_group_name_H-M   'P 1'
#
loop_
_entity.id
_entity.type
_entity.pdbx_description
1 polymer ?
#
loop_
_entity_poly.entity_id
_entity_poly.type
_entity_poly.pdbx_seq_one_letter_code
_entity_poly.pdbx_strand_id
1 'polypeptide(L)'
;MRINRTTALLRNQNKQGTGGAESVQDQACAYIWRELLENWKRRTQIIEYCVGVVDTSMEDKRKAIQAQASNPSAQRKTQGELYADEVKRTQVHNELTVEKIIRQRSLDAFRSRCKYFEPPPSDTESRAWWDSLQNGT
;
A
#
# COMPACT_ATOMS: atom_id res chain seq x y z
N MET A 1 -7.39 -4.23 -10.35
CA MET A 1 -7.14 -3.50 -11.60
C MET A 1 -8.07 -4.01 -12.70
N ARG A 2 -8.94 -3.18 -13.29
CA ARG A 2 -9.90 -3.59 -14.35
C ARG A 2 -9.70 -2.77 -15.63
N ILE A 3 -8.55 -2.93 -16.30
CA ILE A 3 -8.14 -2.12 -17.46
C ILE A 3 -9.22 -2.04 -18.54
N ASN A 4 -9.81 -3.18 -18.91
CA ASN A 4 -10.83 -3.25 -19.96
C ASN A 4 -12.06 -2.40 -19.63
N ARG A 5 -12.41 -2.27 -18.34
CA ARG A 5 -13.51 -1.41 -17.88
C ARG A 5 -13.15 0.06 -18.05
N THR A 6 -11.94 0.46 -17.64
CA THR A 6 -11.44 1.83 -17.76
C THR A 6 -11.37 2.27 -19.23
N THR A 7 -10.84 1.42 -20.11
CA THR A 7 -10.80 1.69 -21.56
C THR A 7 -12.21 1.86 -22.15
N ALA A 8 -13.19 1.04 -21.72
CA ALA A 8 -14.57 1.18 -22.19
C ALA A 8 -15.22 2.50 -21.74
N LEU A 9 -14.97 2.94 -20.51
CA LEU A 9 -15.45 4.23 -20.00
C LEU A 9 -14.86 5.41 -20.76
N LEU A 10 -13.54 5.42 -20.98
CA LEU A 10 -12.87 6.50 -21.70
C LEU A 10 -13.25 6.54 -23.18
N ARG A 11 -13.45 5.38 -23.83
CA ARG A 11 -14.00 5.34 -25.21
C ARG A 11 -15.38 5.98 -25.29
N ASN A 12 -16.24 5.78 -24.28
CA ASN A 12 -17.56 6.39 -24.26
C ASN A 12 -17.48 7.91 -24.06
N GLN A 13 -16.55 8.41 -23.25
CA GLN A 13 -16.31 9.85 -23.09
C GLN A 13 -15.79 10.50 -24.38
N ASN A 14 -14.83 9.88 -25.07
CA ASN A 14 -14.36 10.39 -26.37
C ASN A 14 -15.48 10.44 -27.42
N LYS A 15 -16.42 9.49 -27.42
CA LYS A 15 -17.61 9.52 -28.28
C LYS A 15 -18.54 10.70 -27.98
N GLN A 16 -18.52 11.22 -26.75
CA GLN A 16 -19.30 12.40 -26.33
C GLN A 16 -18.59 13.73 -26.65
N GLY A 17 -17.44 13.70 -27.33
CA GLY A 17 -16.75 14.91 -27.79
C GLY A 17 -15.90 15.61 -26.72
N THR A 18 -15.76 15.02 -25.53
CA THR A 18 -14.94 15.55 -24.42
C THR A 18 -13.50 15.00 -24.41
N GLY A 19 -13.10 14.28 -25.46
CA GLY A 19 -11.81 13.61 -25.56
C GLY A 19 -10.69 14.48 -26.15
N GLY A 20 -9.54 14.56 -25.47
CA GLY A 20 -8.33 15.17 -26.01
C GLY A 20 -7.65 14.33 -27.11
N ALA A 21 -6.63 14.90 -27.77
CA ALA A 21 -5.90 14.28 -28.89
C ALA A 21 -5.10 13.01 -28.51
N GLU A 22 -4.97 12.71 -27.23
CA GLU A 22 -4.23 11.55 -26.72
C GLU A 22 -5.02 10.24 -26.91
N SER A 23 -4.31 9.13 -27.15
CA SER A 23 -4.98 7.86 -27.38
C SER A 23 -5.76 7.41 -26.14
N VAL A 24 -6.93 6.79 -26.35
CA VAL A 24 -7.76 6.29 -25.24
C VAL A 24 -7.00 5.25 -24.39
N GLN A 25 -6.05 4.55 -24.99
CA GLN A 25 -5.22 3.58 -24.29
C GLN A 25 -4.22 4.27 -23.35
N ASP A 26 -3.58 5.35 -23.80
CA ASP A 26 -2.62 6.10 -22.98
C ASP A 26 -3.31 6.78 -21.80
N GLN A 27 -4.48 7.37 -22.05
CA GLN A 27 -5.33 7.94 -20.98
C GLN A 27 -5.76 6.87 -19.96
N ALA A 28 -6.09 5.65 -20.42
CA ALA A 28 -6.45 4.54 -19.53
C ALA A 28 -5.25 4.09 -18.70
N CYS A 29 -4.06 3.99 -19.31
CA CYS A 29 -2.83 3.63 -18.63
C CYS A 29 -2.44 4.68 -17.58
N ALA A 30 -2.52 5.97 -17.92
CA ALA A 30 -2.27 7.07 -16.98
C ALA A 30 -3.22 7.05 -15.79
N TYR A 31 -4.52 6.84 -16.04
CA TYR A 31 -5.51 6.73 -14.98
C TYR A 31 -5.21 5.57 -14.02
N ILE A 32 -4.95 4.39 -14.56
CA ILE A 32 -4.68 3.19 -13.77
C ILE A 32 -3.37 3.30 -13.01
N TRP A 33 -2.37 3.96 -13.60
CA TRP A 33 -1.10 4.25 -12.95
C TRP A 33 -1.30 5.10 -11.68
N ARG A 34 -2.08 6.18 -11.78
CA ARG A 34 -2.41 7.00 -10.61
C ARG A 34 -3.16 6.20 -9.56
N GLU A 35 -4.15 5.40 -9.96
CA GLU A 35 -4.87 4.53 -9.01
C GLU A 35 -3.93 3.56 -8.30
N LEU A 36 -2.96 2.97 -9.00
CA LEU A 36 -1.97 2.08 -8.39
C LEU A 36 -1.16 2.81 -7.33
N LEU A 37 -0.61 3.99 -7.67
CA LEU A 37 0.18 4.78 -6.74
C LEU A 37 -0.62 5.18 -5.49
N GLU A 38 -1.85 5.67 -5.67
CA GLU A 38 -2.72 6.02 -4.56
C GLU A 38 -3.00 4.83 -3.64
N ASN A 39 -3.27 3.65 -4.22
CA ASN A 39 -3.50 2.43 -3.44
C ASN A 39 -2.24 1.95 -2.71
N TRP A 40 -1.07 1.99 -3.35
CA TRP A 40 0.20 1.60 -2.72
C TRP A 40 0.55 2.51 -1.54
N LYS A 41 0.41 3.85 -1.72
CA LYS A 41 0.62 4.82 -0.64
C LYS A 41 -0.34 4.58 0.51
N ARG A 42 -1.64 4.48 0.20
CA ARG A 42 -2.68 4.26 1.21
C ARG A 42 -2.44 2.98 2.00
N ARG A 43 -2.05 1.88 1.32
CA ARG A 43 -1.78 0.61 1.99
C ARG A 43 -0.56 0.70 2.91
N THR A 44 0.53 1.34 2.49
CA THR A 44 1.68 1.59 3.39
C THR A 44 1.29 2.41 4.60
N GLN A 45 0.57 3.51 4.42
CA GLN A 45 0.12 4.35 5.54
C GLN A 45 -0.73 3.56 6.55
N ILE A 46 -1.63 2.69 6.06
CA ILE A 46 -2.46 1.84 6.92
C ILE A 46 -1.59 0.83 7.69
N ILE A 47 -0.63 0.18 7.02
CA ILE A 47 0.25 -0.79 7.67
C ILE A 47 1.07 -0.10 8.76
N GLU A 48 1.69 1.04 8.47
CA GLU A 48 2.47 1.82 9.43
C GLU A 48 1.62 2.28 10.62
N TYR A 49 0.40 2.74 10.37
CA TYR A 49 -0.55 3.07 11.43
C TYR A 49 -0.85 1.84 12.31
N CYS A 50 -1.12 0.68 11.71
CA CYS A 50 -1.37 -0.55 12.46
C CYS A 50 -0.17 -0.98 13.30
N VAL A 51 1.07 -0.81 12.79
CA VAL A 51 2.29 -1.04 13.59
C VAL A 51 2.31 -0.10 14.80
N GLY A 52 2.06 1.20 14.61
CA GLY A 52 2.05 2.18 15.69
C GLY A 52 1.00 1.91 16.78
N VAL A 53 -0.18 1.42 16.39
CA VAL A 53 -1.22 0.99 17.35
C VAL A 53 -0.77 -0.19 18.19
N VAL A 54 -0.15 -1.20 17.57
CA VAL A 54 0.37 -2.37 18.31
C VAL A 54 1.54 -1.97 19.21
N ASP A 55 2.44 -1.11 18.74
CA ASP A 55 3.57 -0.60 19.54
C ASP A 55 3.07 0.14 20.79
N THR A 56 2.05 0.98 20.64
CA THR A 56 1.42 1.67 21.78
C THR A 56 0.80 0.67 22.76
N SER A 57 0.06 -0.33 22.26
CA SER A 57 -0.58 -1.34 23.11
C SER A 57 0.44 -2.18 23.90
N MET A 58 1.58 -2.53 23.29
CA MET A 58 2.65 -3.24 23.98
C MET A 58 3.30 -2.38 25.07
N GLU A 59 3.53 -1.10 24.79
CA GLU A 59 4.14 -0.18 25.76
C GLU A 59 3.24 0.00 27.00
N ASP A 60 1.94 0.14 26.80
CA ASP A 60 0.97 0.22 27.89
C ASP A 60 0.95 -1.09 28.72
N LYS A 61 1.02 -2.25 28.07
CA LYS A 61 1.11 -3.55 28.76
C LYS A 61 2.41 -3.71 29.54
N ARG A 62 3.55 -3.23 29.02
CA ARG A 62 4.83 -3.20 29.75
C ARG A 62 4.75 -2.37 31.02
N LYS A 63 4.15 -1.17 30.94
CA LYS A 63 3.89 -0.32 32.11
C LYS A 63 2.94 -0.99 33.10
N ALA A 64 1.88 -1.65 32.62
CA ALA A 64 0.93 -2.37 33.48
C ALA A 64 1.60 -3.53 34.23
N ILE A 65 2.50 -4.28 33.58
CA ILE A 65 3.28 -5.35 34.23
C ILE A 65 4.13 -4.79 35.38
N GLN A 66 4.78 -3.64 35.18
CA GLN A 66 5.56 -2.99 36.24
C GLN A 66 4.69 -2.51 37.40
N ALA A 67 3.51 -1.96 37.11
CA ALA A 67 2.56 -1.48 38.12
C ALA A 67 1.91 -2.62 38.93
N GLN A 68 1.82 -3.83 38.37
CA GLN A 68 1.18 -5.01 38.99
C GLN A 68 2.15 -5.90 39.77
N ALA A 69 3.31 -5.40 40.20
CA ALA A 69 4.33 -6.19 40.89
C ALA A 69 3.83 -6.96 42.13
N SER A 70 2.76 -6.49 42.77
CA SER A 70 2.14 -7.13 43.94
C SER A 70 1.10 -8.21 43.62
N ASN A 71 0.72 -8.41 42.35
CA ASN A 71 -0.27 -9.42 41.93
C ASN A 71 0.28 -10.32 40.81
N PRO A 72 0.92 -11.46 41.16
CA PRO A 72 1.52 -12.38 40.19
C PRO A 72 0.53 -12.97 39.18
N SER A 73 -0.72 -13.17 39.57
CA SER A 73 -1.75 -13.71 38.65
C SER A 73 -2.13 -12.69 37.58
N ALA A 74 -2.32 -11.44 37.97
CA ALA A 74 -2.60 -10.35 37.03
C ALA A 74 -1.40 -10.12 36.09
N GLN A 75 -0.18 -10.12 36.64
CA GLN A 75 1.04 -9.97 35.87
C GLN A 75 1.21 -11.05 34.78
N ARG A 76 0.99 -12.33 35.12
CA ARG A 76 1.06 -13.43 34.14
C ARG A 76 0.03 -13.28 33.02
N LYS A 77 -1.18 -12.83 33.35
CA LYS A 77 -2.22 -12.58 32.34
C LYS A 77 -1.76 -11.49 31.36
N THR A 78 -1.29 -10.35 31.88
CA THR A 78 -0.81 -9.25 31.04
C THR A 78 0.45 -9.62 30.23
N GLN A 79 1.32 -10.48 30.77
CA GLN A 79 2.44 -11.04 30.00
C GLN A 79 1.98 -11.90 28.82
N GLY A 80 0.95 -12.73 29.00
CA GLY A 80 0.35 -13.50 27.90
C GLY A 80 -0.23 -12.60 26.80
N GLU A 81 -0.90 -11.52 27.20
CA GLU A 81 -1.44 -10.52 26.27
C GLU A 81 -0.33 -9.73 25.55
N LEU A 82 0.79 -9.44 26.23
CA LEU A 82 1.96 -8.81 25.63
C LEU A 82 2.60 -9.71 24.56
N TYR A 83 2.76 -11.01 24.85
CA TYR A 83 3.27 -11.97 23.88
C TYR A 83 2.38 -12.08 22.63
N ALA A 84 1.07 -12.08 22.82
CA ALA A 84 0.12 -12.07 21.69
C ALA A 84 0.30 -10.82 20.81
N ASP A 85 0.54 -9.66 21.41
CA ASP A 85 0.83 -8.43 20.68
C ASP A 85 2.19 -8.47 19.97
N GLU A 86 3.23 -9.07 20.54
CA GLU A 86 4.54 -9.23 19.89
C GLU A 86 4.44 -10.07 18.60
N VAL A 87 3.66 -11.16 18.65
CA VAL A 87 3.37 -11.96 17.46
C VAL A 87 2.59 -11.12 16.43
N LYS A 88 1.55 -10.40 16.88
CA LYS A 88 0.76 -9.53 16.01
C LYS A 88 1.60 -8.43 15.37
N ARG A 89 2.52 -7.81 16.13
CA ARG A 89 3.45 -6.80 15.63
C ARG A 89 4.27 -7.35 14.48
N THR A 90 4.85 -8.53 14.66
CA THR A 90 5.62 -9.22 13.62
C THR A 90 4.76 -9.47 12.37
N GLN A 91 3.53 -9.96 12.54
CA GLN A 91 2.61 -10.19 11.43
C GLN A 91 2.29 -8.90 10.66
N VAL A 92 1.93 -7.83 11.36
CA VAL A 92 1.63 -6.53 10.74
C VAL A 92 2.86 -5.94 10.06
N HIS A 93 4.04 -6.08 10.66
CA HIS A 93 5.29 -5.61 10.05
C HIS A 93 5.61 -6.40 8.77
N ASN A 94 5.32 -7.70 8.73
CA ASN A 94 5.50 -8.53 7.55
C ASN A 94 4.59 -8.08 6.38
N GLU A 95 3.48 -7.39 6.65
CA GLU A 95 2.63 -6.82 5.59
C GLU A 95 3.36 -5.77 4.74
N LEU A 96 4.43 -5.13 5.24
CA LEU A 96 5.28 -4.27 4.41
C LEU A 96 6.00 -5.06 3.32
N THR A 97 6.41 -6.29 3.63
CA THR A 97 7.02 -7.21 2.65
C THR A 97 5.97 -7.68 1.65
N VAL A 98 4.77 -8.02 2.12
CA VAL A 98 3.64 -8.35 1.25
C VAL A 98 3.33 -7.18 0.31
N GLU A 99 3.32 -5.95 0.81
CA GLU A 99 3.10 -4.75 0.01
C GLU A 99 4.17 -4.57 -1.07
N LYS A 100 5.46 -4.80 -0.75
CA LYS A 100 6.52 -4.82 -1.76
C LYS A 100 6.27 -5.85 -2.87
N ILE A 101 5.84 -7.06 -2.52
CA ILE A 101 5.47 -8.10 -3.50
C ILE A 101 4.28 -7.68 -4.36
N ILE A 102 3.25 -7.10 -3.75
CA ILE A 102 2.05 -6.64 -4.46
C ILE A 102 2.39 -5.51 -5.43
N ARG A 103 3.25 -4.56 -5.05
CA ARG A 103 3.75 -3.50 -5.93
C ARG A 103 4.44 -4.07 -7.16
N GLN A 104 5.38 -4.98 -6.96
CA GLN A 104 6.09 -5.61 -8.08
C GLN A 104 5.12 -6.31 -9.03
N ARG A 105 4.27 -7.19 -8.50
CA ARG A 105 3.32 -7.97 -9.33
C ARG A 105 2.30 -7.09 -10.05
N SER A 106 1.83 -6.03 -9.40
CA SER A 106 0.89 -5.11 -10.01
C SER A 106 1.55 -4.21 -11.07
N LEU A 107 2.82 -3.83 -10.89
CA LEU A 107 3.64 -3.17 -11.90
C LEU A 107 3.89 -4.08 -13.11
N ASP A 108 4.26 -5.34 -12.90
CA ASP A 108 4.49 -6.31 -13.99
C ASP A 108 3.21 -6.49 -14.82
N ALA A 109 2.07 -6.67 -14.14
CA ALA A 109 0.77 -6.75 -14.79
C ALA A 109 0.41 -5.46 -15.56
N PHE A 110 0.71 -4.29 -15.00
CA PHE A 110 0.53 -3.00 -15.66
C PHE A 110 1.38 -2.89 -16.93
N ARG A 111 2.70 -3.15 -16.84
CA ARG A 111 3.64 -3.09 -17.97
C ARG A 111 3.28 -4.05 -19.10
N SER A 112 2.72 -5.22 -18.79
CA SER A 112 2.26 -6.17 -19.81
C SER A 112 1.20 -5.58 -20.75
N ARG A 113 0.40 -4.62 -20.26
CA ARG A 113 -0.72 -3.99 -20.97
C ARG A 113 -0.41 -2.56 -21.43
N CYS A 114 0.44 -1.85 -20.70
CA CYS A 114 0.83 -0.46 -20.91
C CYS A 114 2.33 -0.38 -21.26
N LYS A 115 2.76 -1.08 -22.31
CA LYS A 115 4.18 -1.31 -22.63
C LYS A 115 5.00 -0.03 -22.88
N TYR A 116 4.38 0.99 -23.48
CA TYR A 116 5.02 2.25 -23.83
C TYR A 116 4.69 3.38 -22.85
N PHE A 117 3.99 3.05 -21.76
CA PHE A 117 3.65 4.05 -20.77
C PHE A 117 4.89 4.43 -19.96
N GLU A 118 5.09 5.73 -19.83
CA GLU A 118 6.00 6.32 -18.88
C GLU A 118 5.30 7.44 -18.12
N PRO A 119 5.55 7.60 -16.80
CA PRO A 119 5.02 8.73 -16.07
C PRO A 119 5.54 10.05 -16.68
N PRO A 120 4.67 11.07 -16.83
CA PRO A 120 5.09 12.39 -17.31
C PRO A 120 6.22 12.96 -16.45
N PRO A 121 7.21 13.65 -17.04
CA PRO A 121 8.34 14.22 -16.28
C PRO A 121 7.90 15.33 -15.31
N SER A 122 6.73 15.92 -15.52
CA SER A 122 6.11 16.88 -14.60
C SER A 122 5.61 16.24 -13.31
N ASP A 123 5.33 14.94 -13.31
CA ASP A 123 4.87 14.19 -12.14
C ASP A 123 6.08 13.51 -11.46
N THR A 124 6.81 14.33 -10.71
CA THR A 124 8.06 13.94 -10.03
C THR A 124 7.84 12.79 -9.04
N GLU A 125 6.69 12.76 -8.38
CA GLU A 125 6.35 11.71 -7.43
C GLU A 125 6.10 10.38 -8.15
N SER A 126 5.26 10.38 -9.19
CA SER A 126 5.05 9.19 -10.01
C SER A 126 6.36 8.67 -10.61
N ARG A 127 7.27 9.56 -11.01
CA ARG A 127 8.58 9.18 -11.56
C ARG A 127 9.47 8.52 -10.51
N ALA A 128 9.54 9.09 -9.30
CA ALA A 128 10.31 8.50 -8.20
C ALA A 128 9.83 7.07 -7.86
N TRP A 129 8.51 6.84 -7.86
CA TRP A 129 7.93 5.51 -7.67
C TRP A 129 8.21 4.56 -8.84
N TRP A 130 8.21 5.07 -10.06
CA TRP A 130 8.53 4.29 -11.25
C TRP A 130 9.99 3.81 -11.21
N ASP A 131 10.92 4.69 -10.82
CA ASP A 131 12.35 4.40 -10.77
C ASP A 131 12.71 3.48 -9.59
N SER A 132 12.09 3.67 -8.41
CA SER A 132 12.34 2.81 -7.24
C SER A 132 11.96 1.34 -7.51
N LEU A 133 10.84 1.13 -8.21
CA LEU A 133 10.39 -0.21 -8.58
C LEU A 133 11.22 -0.84 -9.71
N GLN A 134 11.91 -0.04 -10.54
CA GLN A 134 12.86 -0.58 -11.53
C GLN A 134 14.15 -1.07 -10.88
N ASN A 135 14.62 -0.36 -9.86
CA ASN A 135 15.90 -0.65 -9.21
C ASN A 135 15.80 -1.76 -8.15
N GLY A 136 14.59 -2.29 -7.90
CA GLY A 136 14.36 -3.39 -6.94
C GLY A 136 14.55 -3.02 -5.46
N THR A 137 14.84 -1.74 -5.18
CA THR A 137 15.04 -1.17 -3.85
C THR A 137 13.72 -0.83 -3.20
#